data_AF-A0A2A2RIZ7-F1
#
_entry.id   AF-A0A2A2RIZ7-F1
#
_cell.length_a   1.000
_cell.length_b   1.000
_cell.length_c   1.000
_cell.angle_alpha   90.00
_cell.angle_beta   90.00
_cell.angle_gamma   90.00
#
_symmetry.space_group_name_H-M   'P 1'
#
loop_
_entity.id
_entity.type
_entity.pdbx_description
1 polymer ?
#
loop_
_entity_poly.entity_id
_entity_poly.type
_entity_poly.pdbx_seq_one_letter_code
_entity_poly.pdbx_strand_id
1 'polypeptide(L)'
;MTRNLLLTLLLAAALAAAGFTVAYWMTGDRALRAAARQGDALEWLRVEFALDGERFAAVRRLHEEFSIECSAHCAAIVAARERSAPATEIAALEEYCVGAMTAHFRQVAARMEPTQGERYLALVLPRIRGHTHQGAPSVRLAP
;
A
#
# COMPACT_ATOMS: atom_id res chain seq x y z
N MET A 1 -26.78 26.00 -39.82
CA MET A 1 -25.37 25.71 -39.47
C MET A 1 -25.22 25.05 -38.09
N THR A 2 -26.09 25.33 -37.11
CA THR A 2 -26.04 24.80 -35.73
C THR A 2 -26.34 23.29 -35.58
N ARG A 3 -27.26 22.73 -36.37
CA ARG A 3 -27.66 21.31 -36.27
C ARG A 3 -26.53 20.32 -36.60
N ASN A 4 -25.74 20.62 -37.64
CA ASN A 4 -24.64 19.76 -38.06
C ASN A 4 -23.47 19.84 -37.07
N LEU A 5 -23.26 21.01 -36.45
CA LEU A 5 -22.29 21.24 -35.40
C LEU A 5 -22.64 20.48 -34.10
N LEU A 6 -23.93 20.44 -33.74
CA LEU A 6 -24.41 19.64 -32.61
C LEU A 6 -24.24 18.14 -32.87
N LEU A 7 -24.54 17.68 -34.09
CA LEU A 7 -24.37 16.27 -34.46
C LEU A 7 -22.90 15.84 -34.45
N THR A 8 -21.98 16.67 -34.93
CA THR A 8 -20.54 16.37 -34.86
C THR A 8 -20.02 16.36 -33.43
N LEU A 9 -20.47 17.28 -32.56
CA LEU A 9 -20.09 17.28 -31.14
C LEU A 9 -20.59 16.04 -30.41
N LEU A 10 -21.85 15.63 -30.64
CA LEU A 10 -22.41 14.43 -30.04
C LEU A 10 -21.67 13.17 -30.50
N LEU A 11 -21.35 13.08 -31.79
CA LEU A 11 -20.60 11.95 -32.34
C LEU A 11 -19.17 11.89 -31.77
N ALA A 12 -18.49 13.03 -31.67
CA ALA A 12 -17.16 13.11 -31.08
C ALA A 12 -17.18 12.72 -29.58
N ALA A 13 -18.17 13.20 -28.83
CA ALA A 13 -18.34 12.83 -27.42
C ALA A 13 -18.62 11.34 -27.24
N ALA A 14 -19.47 10.75 -28.10
CA ALA A 14 -19.77 9.32 -28.08
C ALA A 14 -18.52 8.47 -28.39
N LEU A 15 -17.72 8.87 -29.38
CA LEU A 15 -16.47 8.19 -29.73
C LEU A 15 -15.43 8.31 -28.60
N ALA A 16 -15.31 9.49 -27.98
CA ALA A 16 -14.42 9.68 -26.84
C ALA A 16 -14.87 8.86 -25.63
N ALA A 17 -16.17 8.83 -25.33
CA ALA A 17 -16.73 8.02 -24.24
C ALA A 17 -16.48 6.52 -24.50
N ALA A 18 -16.77 6.04 -25.71
CA ALA A 18 -16.55 4.65 -26.10
C ALA A 18 -15.06 4.27 -25.98
N GLY A 19 -14.16 5.09 -26.53
CA GLY A 19 -12.72 4.90 -26.44
C GLY A 19 -12.22 4.89 -24.99
N PHE A 20 -12.72 5.81 -24.16
CA PHE A 20 -12.42 5.83 -22.73
C PHE A 20 -12.91 4.58 -22.02
N THR A 21 -14.14 4.12 -22.26
CA THR A 21 -14.64 2.86 -21.67
C THR A 21 -13.82 1.66 -22.09
N VAL A 22 -13.49 1.51 -23.37
CA VAL A 22 -12.68 0.39 -23.86
C VAL A 22 -11.29 0.42 -23.22
N ALA A 23 -10.63 1.59 -23.22
CA ALA A 23 -9.34 1.76 -22.55
C ALA A 23 -9.45 1.47 -21.05
N TYR A 24 -10.48 1.94 -20.36
CA TYR A 24 -10.72 1.72 -18.94
C TYR A 24 -10.96 0.24 -18.59
N TRP A 25 -11.56 -0.52 -19.50
CA TRP A 25 -11.76 -1.96 -19.34
C TRP A 25 -10.51 -2.78 -19.67
N MET A 26 -9.75 -2.37 -20.70
CA MET A 26 -8.55 -3.09 -21.14
C MET A 26 -7.32 -2.79 -20.30
N THR A 27 -7.18 -1.57 -19.76
CA THR A 27 -6.00 -1.16 -18.98
C THR A 27 -6.18 -1.34 -17.47
N GLY A 28 -7.42 -1.40 -16.99
CA GLY A 28 -7.69 -1.52 -15.56
C GLY A 28 -7.86 -2.97 -15.13
N ASP A 29 -6.86 -3.56 -14.50
CA ASP A 29 -7.02 -4.85 -13.85
C ASP A 29 -8.16 -4.76 -12.81
N ARG A 30 -9.27 -5.46 -13.06
CA ARG A 30 -10.48 -5.40 -12.22
C ARG A 30 -10.16 -5.84 -10.80
N ALA A 31 -9.20 -6.77 -10.63
CA ALA A 31 -8.76 -7.25 -9.33
C ALA A 31 -8.00 -6.14 -8.56
N LEU A 32 -7.08 -5.44 -9.22
CA LEU A 32 -6.35 -4.31 -8.62
C LEU A 32 -7.31 -3.21 -8.15
N ARG A 33 -8.32 -2.88 -8.98
CA ARG A 33 -9.34 -1.88 -8.62
C ARG A 33 -10.24 -2.36 -7.49
N ALA A 34 -10.56 -3.64 -7.43
CA ALA A 34 -11.35 -4.21 -6.34
C ALA A 34 -10.57 -4.21 -5.02
N ALA A 35 -9.29 -4.59 -5.05
CA ALA A 35 -8.39 -4.56 -3.90
C ALA A 35 -8.24 -3.13 -3.37
N ALA A 36 -7.99 -2.16 -4.25
CA ALA A 36 -7.90 -0.75 -3.88
C ALA A 36 -9.18 -0.20 -3.24
N ARG A 37 -10.37 -0.57 -3.75
CA ARG A 37 -11.65 -0.16 -3.16
C ARG A 37 -11.92 -0.81 -1.80
N GLN A 38 -11.46 -2.03 -1.58
CA GLN A 38 -11.65 -2.78 -0.35
C GLN A 38 -10.57 -2.47 0.71
N GLY A 39 -9.52 -1.72 0.35
CA GLY A 39 -8.38 -1.51 1.22
C GLY A 39 -7.56 -2.78 1.45
N ASP A 40 -7.68 -3.78 0.58
CA ASP A 40 -6.95 -5.05 0.70
C ASP A 40 -5.54 -4.88 0.14
N ALA A 41 -4.63 -4.48 1.03
CA ALA A 41 -3.23 -4.24 0.70
C ALA A 41 -2.50 -5.50 0.21
N LEU A 42 -2.87 -6.69 0.71
CA LEU A 42 -2.24 -7.94 0.30
C LEU A 42 -2.72 -8.37 -1.09
N GLU A 43 -4.00 -8.23 -1.39
CA GLU A 43 -4.52 -8.52 -2.73
C GLU A 43 -4.01 -7.50 -3.76
N TRP A 44 -3.88 -6.22 -3.38
CA TRP A 44 -3.19 -5.23 -4.21
C TRP A 44 -1.75 -5.67 -4.52
N LEU A 45 -1.01 -6.11 -3.50
CA LEU A 45 0.38 -6.55 -3.65
C LEU A 45 0.48 -7.78 -4.57
N ARG A 46 -0.46 -8.72 -4.45
CA ARG A 46 -0.53 -9.92 -5.30
C ARG A 46 -0.65 -9.55 -6.78
N VAL A 47 -1.58 -8.65 -7.09
CA VAL A 47 -1.88 -8.25 -8.47
C VAL A 47 -0.76 -7.35 -9.03
N GLU A 48 -0.33 -6.33 -8.29
CA GLU A 48 0.68 -5.36 -8.73
C GLU A 48 2.05 -6.00 -9.00
N PHE A 49 2.44 -6.99 -8.20
CA PHE A 49 3.75 -7.67 -8.31
C PHE A 49 3.65 -9.07 -8.91
N ALA A 50 2.50 -9.41 -9.51
CA ALA A 50 2.24 -10.68 -10.18
C ALA A 50 2.67 -11.91 -9.35
N LEU A 51 2.33 -11.91 -8.06
CA LEU A 51 2.66 -13.03 -7.16
C LEU A 51 1.77 -14.22 -7.51
N ASP A 52 2.39 -15.35 -7.80
CA ASP A 52 1.69 -16.63 -7.90
C ASP A 52 1.14 -17.07 -6.53
N GLY A 53 0.35 -18.14 -6.52
CA GLY A 53 -0.32 -18.61 -5.30
C GLY A 53 0.66 -18.98 -4.17
N GLU A 54 1.82 -19.53 -4.50
CA GLU A 54 2.82 -19.96 -3.51
C GLU A 54 3.54 -18.75 -2.90
N ARG A 55 4.04 -17.85 -3.74
CA ARG A 55 4.70 -16.60 -3.31
C ARG A 55 3.74 -15.73 -2.53
N PHE A 56 2.49 -15.62 -2.97
CA PHE A 56 1.46 -14.87 -2.26
C PHE A 56 1.17 -15.47 -0.88
N ALA A 57 1.01 -16.79 -0.77
CA ALA A 57 0.81 -17.44 0.52
C ALA A 57 1.99 -17.21 1.48
N ALA A 58 3.22 -17.26 0.96
CA ALA A 58 4.42 -16.98 1.74
C ALA A 58 4.46 -15.51 2.23
N VAL A 59 4.16 -14.55 1.36
CA VAL A 59 4.10 -13.12 1.71
C VAL A 59 2.99 -12.83 2.72
N ARG A 60 1.81 -13.44 2.55
CA ARG A 60 0.71 -13.30 3.50
C ARG A 60 1.10 -13.78 4.90
N ARG A 61 1.73 -14.96 5.00
CA ARG A 61 2.21 -15.48 6.30
C ARG A 61 3.22 -14.55 6.96
N LEU A 62 4.18 -14.02 6.19
CA LEU A 62 5.13 -13.02 6.72
C LEU A 62 4.41 -11.78 7.25
N HIS A 63 3.36 -11.31 6.56
CA HIS A 63 2.57 -10.15 7.00
C HIS A 63 1.77 -10.44 8.28
N GLU A 64 1.14 -11.61 8.37
CA GLU A 64 0.38 -12.04 9.55
C GLU A 64 1.29 -12.13 10.78
N GLU A 65 2.46 -12.77 10.64
CA GLU A 65 3.45 -12.88 11.72
C GLU A 65 3.96 -11.49 12.16
N PHE A 66 4.35 -10.65 11.19
CA PHE A 66 4.88 -9.31 11.50
C PHE A 66 3.82 -8.36 12.04
N SER A 67 2.53 -8.58 11.78
CA SER A 67 1.45 -7.72 12.30
C SER A 67 1.42 -7.70 13.84
N ILE A 68 1.73 -8.82 14.47
CA ILE A 68 1.82 -8.96 15.93
C ILE A 68 3.00 -8.14 16.45
N GLU A 69 4.18 -8.32 15.84
CA GLU A 69 5.40 -7.60 16.23
C GLU A 69 5.26 -6.08 16.04
N CYS A 70 4.73 -5.66 14.88
CA CYS A 70 4.45 -4.26 14.55
C CYS A 70 3.53 -3.61 15.59
N SER A 71 2.49 -4.33 16.04
CA SER A 71 1.57 -3.84 17.07
C SER A 71 2.27 -3.61 18.41
N ALA A 72 3.22 -4.48 18.78
CA ALA A 72 3.99 -4.35 20.01
C ALA A 72 4.92 -3.12 19.98
N HIS A 73 5.61 -2.89 18.85
CA HIS A 73 6.46 -1.70 18.67
C HIS A 73 5.65 -0.41 18.77
N CYS A 74 4.48 -0.37 18.12
CA CYS A 74 3.56 0.76 18.20
C CYS A 74 3.06 0.99 19.63
N ALA A 75 2.66 -0.05 20.35
CA ALA A 75 2.21 0.04 21.74
C ALA A 75 3.31 0.59 22.66
N ALA A 76 4.56 0.18 22.46
CA ALA A 76 5.70 0.69 23.24
C ALA A 76 5.92 2.20 23.04
N ILE A 77 5.82 2.69 21.79
CA ILE A 77 5.94 4.13 21.46
C ILE A 77 4.79 4.92 22.08
N VAL A 78 3.55 4.43 21.98
CA VAL A 78 2.37 5.08 22.56
C VAL A 78 2.50 5.17 24.08
N ALA A 79 2.82 4.06 24.73
CA ALA A 79 3.02 4.04 26.19
C ALA A 79 4.16 4.97 26.63
N ALA A 80 5.21 5.16 25.80
CA ALA A 80 6.29 6.10 26.07
C ALA A 80 5.82 7.56 26.02
N ARG A 81 4.97 7.89 25.06
CA ARG A 81 4.38 9.23 24.95
C ARG A 81 3.39 9.50 26.08
N GLU A 82 2.53 8.54 26.41
CA GLU A 82 1.53 8.69 27.49
C GLU A 82 2.19 8.94 28.85
N ARG A 83 3.29 8.26 29.15
CA ARG A 83 4.08 8.52 30.38
C ARG A 83 4.99 9.73 30.31
N SER A 84 4.96 10.50 29.21
CA SER A 84 5.85 11.64 28.97
C SER A 84 7.35 11.29 29.10
N ALA A 85 7.76 10.17 28.52
CA ALA A 85 9.15 9.72 28.51
C ALA A 85 10.08 10.75 27.82
N PRO A 86 11.39 10.73 28.12
CA PRO A 86 12.36 11.58 27.42
C PRO A 86 12.30 11.39 25.89
N ALA A 87 12.49 12.48 25.15
CA ALA A 87 12.45 12.45 23.69
C ALA A 87 13.46 11.47 23.07
N THR A 88 14.61 11.24 23.74
CA THR A 88 15.62 10.27 23.32
C THR A 88 15.14 8.83 23.39
N GLU A 89 14.29 8.50 24.37
CA GLU A 89 13.69 7.17 24.50
C GLU A 89 12.65 6.93 23.41
N ILE A 90 11.78 7.92 23.16
CA ILE A 90 10.78 7.84 22.08
C ILE A 90 11.48 7.69 20.73
N ALA A 91 12.53 8.48 20.47
CA ALA A 91 13.30 8.39 19.24
C ALA A 91 13.95 7.01 19.04
N ALA A 92 14.49 6.40 20.10
CA ALA A 92 15.07 5.05 20.03
C ALA A 92 14.02 3.98 19.72
N LEU A 93 12.80 4.09 20.28
CA LEU A 93 11.69 3.18 19.98
C LEU A 93 11.20 3.35 18.54
N GLU A 94 11.11 4.58 18.04
CA GLU A 94 10.76 4.87 16.65
C GLU A 94 11.81 4.33 15.67
N GLU A 95 13.10 4.52 15.96
CA GLU A 95 14.20 3.98 15.15
C GLU A 95 14.14 2.45 15.09
N TYR A 96 13.91 1.79 16.24
CA TYR A 96 13.74 0.35 16.29
C TYR A 96 12.55 -0.14 15.46
N CYS A 97 11.40 0.53 15.57
CA CYS A 97 10.21 0.23 14.78
C CYS A 97 10.47 0.35 13.27
N VAL A 98 11.10 1.45 12.82
CA VAL A 98 11.48 1.66 11.42
C VAL A 98 12.47 0.58 10.94
N GLY A 99 13.41 0.19 11.79
CA GLY A 99 14.36 -0.89 11.52
C GLY A 99 13.65 -2.23 11.29
N ALA A 100 12.75 -2.61 12.20
CA ALA A 100 11.95 -3.83 12.11
C ALA A 100 11.07 -3.85 10.85
N MET A 101 10.35 -2.75 10.58
CA MET A 101 9.55 -2.60 9.35
C MET A 101 10.41 -2.74 8.10
N THR A 102 11.58 -2.09 8.06
CA THR A 102 12.51 -2.18 6.93
C THR A 102 12.97 -3.62 6.69
N ALA A 103 13.26 -4.36 7.77
CA ALA A 103 13.62 -5.77 7.67
C ALA A 103 12.46 -6.62 7.12
N HIS A 104 11.23 -6.42 7.62
CA HIS A 104 10.02 -7.08 7.11
C HIS A 104 9.84 -6.87 5.61
N PHE A 105 9.91 -5.62 5.13
CA PHE A 105 9.74 -5.35 3.70
C PHE A 105 10.82 -5.96 2.82
N ARG A 106 12.06 -6.08 3.33
CA ARG A 106 13.12 -6.83 2.63
C ARG A 106 12.81 -8.33 2.57
N GLN A 107 12.24 -8.92 3.63
CA GLN A 107 11.82 -10.32 3.61
C GLN A 107 10.69 -10.55 2.62
N VAL A 108 9.71 -9.63 2.53
CA VAL A 108 8.64 -9.67 1.52
C VAL A 108 9.23 -9.58 0.11
N ALA A 109 10.14 -8.63 -0.14
CA ALA A 109 10.81 -8.47 -1.43
C ALA A 109 11.59 -9.73 -1.85
N ALA A 110 12.21 -10.43 -0.90
CA ALA A 110 12.94 -11.67 -1.16
C ALA A 110 12.04 -12.85 -1.60
N ARG A 111 10.71 -12.74 -1.47
CA ARG A 111 9.74 -13.72 -2.01
C ARG A 111 9.25 -13.38 -3.41
N MET A 112 9.69 -12.25 -3.96
CA MET A 112 9.33 -11.78 -5.29
C MET A 112 10.42 -12.12 -6.30
N GLU A 113 10.10 -12.03 -7.60
CA GLU A 113 11.14 -11.96 -8.63
C GLU A 113 12.09 -10.78 -8.35
N PRO A 114 13.40 -10.89 -8.63
CA PRO A 114 14.38 -9.88 -8.22
C PRO A 114 14.02 -8.45 -8.63
N THR A 115 13.63 -8.25 -9.90
CA THR A 115 13.23 -6.95 -10.44
C THR A 115 11.94 -6.41 -9.81
N GLN A 116 11.02 -7.29 -9.42
CA GLN A 116 9.79 -6.95 -8.72
C GLN A 116 10.05 -6.57 -7.26
N GLY A 117 10.94 -7.30 -6.59
CA GLY A 117 11.38 -6.99 -5.22
C GLY A 117 12.07 -5.63 -5.13
N GLU A 118 12.94 -5.30 -6.08
CA GLU A 118 13.58 -3.97 -6.15
C GLU A 118 12.55 -2.85 -6.34
N ARG A 119 11.60 -3.04 -7.28
CA ARG A 119 10.51 -2.09 -7.51
C ARG A 119 9.63 -1.92 -6.28
N TYR A 120 9.34 -3.02 -5.57
CA TYR A 120 8.58 -2.99 -4.33
C TYR A 120 9.29 -2.16 -3.26
N LEU A 121 10.59 -2.41 -3.03
CA LEU A 121 11.37 -1.66 -2.04
C LEU A 121 11.49 -0.18 -2.39
N ALA A 122 11.66 0.17 -3.66
CA ALA A 122 11.67 1.55 -4.12
C ALA A 122 10.34 2.27 -3.83
N LEU A 123 9.22 1.54 -3.81
CA LEU A 123 7.90 2.05 -3.48
C LEU A 123 7.70 2.20 -1.97
N VAL A 124 7.99 1.17 -1.16
CA VAL A 124 7.60 1.17 0.26
C VAL A 124 8.60 1.87 1.17
N LEU A 125 9.92 1.74 0.94
CA LEU A 125 10.93 2.25 1.88
C LEU A 125 10.89 3.77 2.10
N PRO A 126 10.67 4.61 1.08
CA PRO A 126 10.56 6.06 1.30
C PRO A 126 9.39 6.44 2.22
N ARG A 127 8.30 5.66 2.22
CA ARG A 127 7.10 5.96 3.02
C ARG A 127 7.31 5.69 4.50
N ILE A 128 8.10 4.68 4.85
CA ILE A 128 8.37 4.30 6.24
C ILE A 128 9.29 5.32 6.91
N ARG A 129 10.30 5.80 6.18
CA ARG A 129 11.23 6.83 6.69
C ARG A 129 10.53 8.14 7.06
N GLY A 130 9.42 8.45 6.39
CA GLY A 130 8.59 9.62 6.68
C GLY A 130 7.38 9.33 7.56
N HIS A 131 7.24 8.12 8.12
CA HIS A 131 6.04 7.75 8.84
C HIS A 131 6.01 8.40 10.23
N THR A 132 4.99 9.25 10.45
CA THR A 132 4.70 9.76 11.78
C THR A 132 4.02 8.65 12.57
N HIS A 133 4.69 8.13 13.61
CA HIS A 133 4.22 7.01 14.43
C HIS A 133 3.07 7.45 15.36
N GLN A 134 2.02 8.07 14.82
CA GLN A 134 0.86 8.58 15.55
C GLN A 134 -0.21 7.49 15.80
N GLY A 135 0.11 6.23 15.48
CA GLY A 135 -0.74 5.05 15.62
C GLY A 135 -0.67 4.19 14.37
N ALA A 136 -0.90 2.87 14.50
CA ALA A 136 -1.02 2.03 13.32
C ALA A 136 -2.23 2.50 12.49
N PRO A 137 -2.14 2.67 11.15
CA PRO A 137 -3.24 3.18 10.34
C PRO A 137 -4.57 2.41 10.51
N SER A 138 -4.47 1.12 10.85
CA SER A 138 -5.60 0.23 11.15
C SER A 138 -6.06 0.24 12.61
N VAL A 139 -5.22 0.71 13.53
CA VAL A 139 -5.55 0.87 14.95
C VAL A 139 -5.81 2.36 15.17
N ARG A 140 -7.06 2.77 14.93
CA ARG A 140 -7.51 4.11 15.32
C ARG A 140 -7.46 4.21 16.85
N LEU A 141 -6.39 4.80 17.36
CA LEU A 141 -6.38 5.32 18.72
C LEU A 141 -7.20 6.61 18.66
N ALA A 142 -8.38 6.58 19.27
CA ALA A 142 -9.15 7.79 19.51
C ALA A 142 -8.31 8.73 20.40
N PRO A 143 -8.46 10.06 20.24
CA PRO A 143 -7.80 11.03 21.12
C PRO A 143 -8.25 10.86 22.58
#